data_AF-S4PUI7-F1
#
_entry.id   AF-S4PUI7-F1
#
_cell.length_a   1.000
_cell.length_b   1.000
_cell.length_c   1.000
_cell.angle_alpha   90.00
_cell.angle_beta   90.00
_cell.angle_gamma   90.00
#
_symmetry.space_group_name_H-M   'P 1'
#
loop_
_entity.id
_entity.type
_entity.pdbx_description
1 polymer ?
#
loop_
_entity_poly.entity_id
_entity_poly.type
_entity_poly.pdbx_seq_one_letter_code
_entity_poly.pdbx_strand_id
1 'polypeptide(L)'
;KNSSVVEKHLKEYKQEVGQLKCNECGTTRVSPMGFYAHIIQCGKSEEEIDKYKIYCELCDSKYLFIYKRQHAVMHKEQEYKEIKLKEQTQ
;
A
#
# COMPACT_ATOMS: atom_id res chain seq x y z
N LYS A 1 0.75 -9.68 -9.20
CA LYS A 1 0.11 -9.59 -7.86
C LYS A 1 -1.01 -8.55 -7.95
N ASN A 2 -2.29 -8.95 -7.89
CA ASN A 2 -3.44 -8.11 -8.26
C ASN A 2 -4.14 -7.51 -7.02
N SER A 3 -3.63 -6.40 -6.49
CA SER A 3 -4.20 -5.72 -5.31
C SER A 3 -5.68 -5.34 -5.46
N SER A 4 -6.15 -5.10 -6.69
CA SER A 4 -7.56 -4.76 -6.99
C SER A 4 -8.53 -5.90 -6.67
N VAL A 5 -8.15 -7.15 -6.98
CA VAL A 5 -8.99 -8.32 -6.71
C VAL A 5 -9.10 -8.56 -5.21
N VAL A 6 -7.99 -8.41 -4.50
CA VAL A 6 -7.95 -8.56 -3.03
C VAL A 6 -8.77 -7.46 -2.35
N GLU A 7 -8.65 -6.21 -2.81
CA GLU A 7 -9.45 -5.12 -2.26
C GLU A 7 -10.95 -5.38 -2.42
N LYS A 8 -11.39 -5.89 -3.59
CA LYS A 8 -12.79 -6.27 -3.82
C LYS A 8 -13.26 -7.34 -2.83
N HIS A 9 -12.51 -8.45 -2.72
CA HIS A 9 -12.86 -9.53 -1.79
C HIS A 9 -12.91 -9.05 -0.33
N LEU A 10 -11.99 -8.17 0.08
CA LEU A 10 -12.00 -7.62 1.44
C LEU A 10 -13.17 -6.67 1.68
N LYS A 11 -13.66 -5.97 0.66
CA LYS A 11 -14.89 -5.16 0.77
C LYS A 11 -16.11 -6.05 0.95
N GLU A 12 -16.24 -7.10 0.13
CA GLU A 12 -17.33 -8.08 0.22
C GLU A 12 -17.32 -8.77 1.58
N TYR A 13 -16.16 -9.29 2.01
CA TYR A 13 -15.99 -9.89 3.32
C TYR A 13 -16.36 -8.94 4.46
N LYS A 14 -15.91 -7.67 4.40
CA LYS A 14 -16.28 -6.66 5.41
C LYS A 14 -17.79 -6.43 5.48
N GLN A 15 -18.50 -6.49 4.36
CA GLN A 15 -19.96 -6.36 4.34
C GLN A 15 -20.64 -7.54 5.04
N GLU A 16 -20.09 -8.75 4.89
CA GLU A 16 -20.63 -9.97 5.52
C GLU A 16 -20.32 -10.04 7.02
N VAL A 17 -19.09 -9.73 7.44
CA VAL A 17 -18.65 -9.89 8.84
C VAL A 17 -18.67 -8.59 9.67
N GLY A 18 -19.00 -7.46 9.05
CA GLY A 18 -19.08 -6.12 9.66
C GLY A 18 -17.73 -5.43 9.90
N GLN A 19 -16.65 -6.19 10.17
CA GLN A 19 -15.33 -5.63 10.43
C GLN A 19 -14.18 -6.50 9.91
N LEU A 20 -13.09 -5.87 9.50
CA LEU A 20 -11.86 -6.57 9.12
C LEU A 20 -10.98 -6.75 10.35
N LYS A 21 -11.06 -7.93 10.97
CA LYS A 21 -10.27 -8.32 12.14
C LYS A 21 -9.23 -9.37 11.75
N CYS A 22 -7.99 -9.17 12.18
CA CYS A 22 -6.93 -10.15 11.98
C CYS A 22 -7.13 -11.33 12.94
N ASN A 23 -7.08 -12.55 12.42
CA ASN A 23 -7.22 -13.75 13.25
C ASN A 23 -5.95 -14.08 14.04
N GLU A 24 -4.78 -13.63 13.58
CA GLU A 24 -3.49 -13.88 14.23
C GLU A 24 -3.29 -12.99 15.47
N CYS A 25 -3.54 -11.69 15.35
CA CYS A 25 -3.25 -10.72 16.42
C CYS A 25 -4.47 -9.96 16.95
N GLY A 26 -5.66 -10.16 16.36
CA GLY A 26 -6.89 -9.49 16.77
C GLY A 26 -7.05 -8.04 16.32
N THR A 27 -6.05 -7.44 15.65
CA THR A 27 -6.12 -6.04 15.19
C THR A 27 -7.25 -5.85 14.18
N THR A 28 -8.04 -4.79 14.35
CA THR A 28 -9.08 -4.38 13.40
C THR A 28 -8.62 -3.22 12.53
N ARG A 29 -9.05 -3.19 11.26
CA ARG A 29 -8.77 -2.09 10.33
C ARG A 29 -10.03 -1.68 9.57
N VAL A 30 -10.23 -0.38 9.39
CA VAL A 30 -11.38 0.15 8.64
C VAL A 30 -11.15 0.06 7.13
N SER A 31 -9.90 0.29 6.69
CA SER A 31 -9.49 0.27 5.28
C SER A 31 -9.16 -1.15 4.82
N PRO A 32 -9.79 -1.65 3.73
CA PRO A 32 -9.44 -2.94 3.12
C PRO A 32 -7.97 -3.02 2.71
N MET A 33 -7.41 -1.96 2.11
CA MET A 33 -6.00 -1.92 1.73
C MET A 33 -5.08 -1.91 2.95
N GLY A 34 -5.43 -1.15 3.99
CA GLY A 34 -4.68 -1.16 5.25
C GLY A 34 -4.75 -2.50 5.98
N PHE A 35 -5.89 -3.20 5.87
CA PHE A 35 -6.03 -4.56 6.37
C PHE A 35 -5.16 -5.54 5.59
N TYR A 36 -5.17 -5.46 4.25
CA TYR A 36 -4.32 -6.32 3.42
C TYR A 36 -2.83 -6.11 3.72
N ALA A 37 -2.40 -4.85 3.87
CA ALA A 37 -1.05 -4.49 4.29
C ALA A 37 -0.65 -5.15 5.60
N HIS A 38 -1.57 -5.18 6.55
CA HIS A 38 -1.35 -5.84 7.83
C HIS A 38 -1.26 -7.36 7.65
N ILE A 39 -2.18 -8.00 6.92
CA ILE A 39 -2.19 -9.47 6.71
C ILE A 39 -0.91 -9.97 6.04
N ILE A 40 -0.34 -9.23 5.09
CA ILE A 40 0.92 -9.63 4.43
C ILE A 40 2.17 -9.41 5.30
N GLN A 41 2.03 -8.85 6.51
CA GLN A 41 3.14 -8.61 7.44
C GLN A 41 2.96 -9.29 8.80
N CYS A 42 1.72 -9.40 9.28
CA CYS A 42 1.41 -9.93 10.60
C CYS A 42 1.87 -11.39 10.72
N GLY A 43 2.58 -11.70 11.80
CA GLY A 43 3.10 -13.03 12.10
C GLY A 43 4.23 -13.51 11.20
N LYS A 44 4.78 -12.65 10.32
CA LYS A 44 5.83 -13.03 9.37
C LYS A 44 7.19 -12.46 9.77
N SER A 45 8.23 -13.20 9.44
CA SER A 45 9.62 -12.76 9.52
C SER A 45 9.93 -11.66 8.49
N GLU A 46 11.04 -10.95 8.67
CA GLU A 46 11.46 -9.91 7.73
C GLU A 46 11.72 -10.46 6.33
N GLU A 47 12.30 -11.66 6.21
CA GLU A 47 12.55 -12.34 4.93
C GLU A 47 11.26 -12.66 4.18
N GLU A 48 10.21 -13.08 4.91
CA GLU A 48 8.90 -13.33 4.32
C GLU A 48 8.21 -12.04 3.89
N ILE A 49 8.34 -10.97 4.68
CA ILE A 49 7.81 -9.64 4.36
C ILE A 49 8.51 -9.09 3.11
N ASP A 50 9.82 -9.34 2.97
CA ASP A 50 10.60 -8.84 1.85
C ASP A 50 10.08 -9.31 0.48
N LYS A 51 9.52 -10.52 0.42
CA LYS A 51 8.86 -11.07 -0.78
C LYS A 51 7.69 -10.22 -1.24
N TYR A 52 7.12 -9.38 -0.39
CA TYR A 52 6.02 -8.45 -0.71
C TYR A 52 6.52 -7.02 -0.98
N LYS A 53 7.81 -6.77 -0.90
CA LYS A 53 8.39 -5.49 -1.27
C LYS A 53 8.81 -5.49 -2.75
N ILE A 54 8.82 -4.30 -3.34
CA ILE A 54 9.34 -4.03 -4.68
C ILE A 54 10.22 -2.78 -4.61
N TYR A 55 11.16 -2.67 -5.53
CA TYR A 55 11.97 -1.47 -5.69
C TYR A 55 11.31 -0.49 -6.66
N CYS A 56 11.44 0.80 -6.37
CA CYS A 56 11.11 1.85 -7.33
C CYS A 56 12.33 2.15 -8.19
N GLU A 57 12.19 2.10 -9.50
CA GLU A 57 13.28 2.47 -10.43
C GLU A 57 13.52 3.99 -10.52
N LEU A 58 12.58 4.81 -10.02
CA LEU A 58 12.68 6.28 -10.07
C LEU A 58 13.42 6.88 -8.86
N CYS A 59 13.32 6.25 -7.69
CA CYS A 59 13.91 6.77 -6.45
C CYS A 59 14.64 5.72 -5.60
N ASP A 60 14.86 4.53 -6.16
CA ASP A 60 15.56 3.39 -5.54
C ASP A 60 15.01 2.95 -4.16
N SER A 61 13.79 3.38 -3.84
CA SER A 61 13.15 3.08 -2.56
C SER A 61 12.44 1.72 -2.61
N LYS A 62 12.60 0.93 -1.55
CA LYS A 62 11.93 -0.35 -1.37
C LYS A 62 10.64 -0.18 -0.58
N TYR A 63 9.52 -0.67 -1.11
CA TYR A 63 8.19 -0.50 -0.48
C TYR A 63 7.26 -1.67 -0.78
N LEU A 64 6.19 -1.83 0.00
CA LEU A 64 5.21 -2.91 -0.23
C LEU A 64 4.47 -2.74 -1.55
N PHE A 65 4.40 -3.78 -2.37
CA PHE A 65 3.82 -3.73 -3.72
C PHE A 65 2.37 -3.23 -3.75
N ILE A 66 1.63 -3.42 -2.65
CA ILE A 66 0.25 -2.95 -2.51
C ILE A 66 0.14 -1.42 -2.62
N TYR A 67 1.20 -0.69 -2.29
CA TYR A 67 1.25 0.76 -2.35
C TYR A 67 1.81 1.29 -3.68
N LYS A 68 2.00 0.43 -4.69
CA LYS A 68 2.55 0.83 -6.00
C LYS A 68 1.82 2.01 -6.62
N ARG A 69 0.48 2.04 -6.53
CA ARG A 69 -0.31 3.14 -7.09
C ARG A 69 -0.11 4.43 -6.31
N GLN A 70 -0.19 4.38 -4.97
CA GLN A 70 0.06 5.54 -4.11
C GLN A 70 1.47 6.08 -4.29
N HIS A 71 2.47 5.19 -4.36
CA HIS A 71 3.86 5.54 -4.57
C HIS A 71 4.08 6.20 -5.94
N ALA A 72 3.42 5.74 -7.00
CA ALA A 72 3.50 6.38 -8.32
C ALA A 72 2.88 7.79 -8.35
N VAL A 73 1.85 8.06 -7.53
CA VAL A 73 1.25 9.40 -7.42
C VAL A 73 2.20 10.38 -6.74
N MET A 74 2.93 9.94 -5.70
CA MET A 74 3.94 10.74 -5.02
C MET A 74 4.98 11.31 -6.00
N HIS A 75 5.47 10.50 -6.95
CA HIS A 75 6.41 10.94 -7.98
C HIS A 75 5.83 12.03 -8.88
N LYS A 76 4.56 11.87 -9.30
CA LYS A 76 3.87 12.88 -10.13
C LYS A 76 3.69 14.20 -9.39
N GLU A 77 3.35 14.13 -8.11
CA GLU A 77 3.18 15.33 -7.28
C GLU A 77 4.52 16.04 -7.05
N GLN A 78 5.62 15.28 -6.91
CA GLN A 78 6.96 15.84 -6.76
C GLN A 78 7.39 16.57 -8.04
N GLU A 79 7.24 15.94 -9.20
CA GLU A 79 7.55 16.55 -10.51
C GLU A 79 6.76 17.87 -10.72
N TYR A 80 5.45 17.86 -10.42
CA TYR A 80 4.62 19.06 -10.54
C TYR A 80 5.07 20.21 -9.63
N LYS A 81 5.48 19.89 -8.39
CA LYS A 81 6.01 20.90 -7.45
C LYS A 81 7.33 21.50 -7.94
N GLU A 82 8.22 20.68 -8.48
CA GLU A 82 9.51 21.12 -9.02
C GLU A 82 9.33 22.03 -10.25
N ILE A 83 8.37 21.72 -11.13
CA ILE A 83 8.03 22.58 -12.28
C ILE A 83 7.50 23.93 -11.80
N LYS A 84 6.51 23.94 -10.90
CA LYS A 84 5.94 25.19 -10.35
C LYS A 84 6.97 26.06 -9.63
N LEU A 85 7.90 25.45 -8.90
CA LEU A 85 8.93 26.21 -8.19
C LEU A 85 9.84 26.94 -9.19
N LYS A 86 10.21 26.29 -10.31
CA LYS A 86 11.02 26.89 -11.38
C LYS A 86 10.31 28.04 -12.09
N GLU A 87 9.01 27.93 -12.30
CA GLU A 87 8.18 29.00 -12.91
C GLU A 87 8.02 30.23 -11.99
N GLN A 88 8.18 30.08 -10.67
CA GLN A 88 8.07 31.18 -9.70
C GLN A 88 9.40 31.87 -9.40
N THR A 89 10.51 31.27 -9.81
CA THR A 89 11.87 31.85 -9.65
C THR A 89 12.42 32.47 -10.94
N GLN A 90 11.60 32.53 -11.99
CA GLN A 90 11.81 33.33 -13.21
C GLN A 90 10.97 34.61 -13.17
#